data_AF-A0A170UXA9-F1
#
_entry.id   AF-A0A170UXA9-F1
#
_cell.length_a   1.000
_cell.length_b   1.000
_cell.length_c   1.000
_cell.angle_alpha   90.00
_cell.angle_beta   90.00
_cell.angle_gamma   90.00
#
_symmetry.space_group_name_H-M   'P 1'
#
loop_
_entity.id
_entity.type
_entity.pdbx_description
1 polymer ?
#
loop_
_entity_poly.entity_id
_entity_poly.type
_entity_poly.pdbx_seq_one_letter_code
_entity_poly.pdbx_strand_id
1 'polypeptide(L)'
;GQMVIITMSHTSILQLSSVCVVLPRDLRVEDNMTTAKMAYKEVEERFKGEFPLLDPLKMIRNSTPRIAVIEEQLASLEQRIKDHNAKEFEDLDKRLETLHEKDRLIAERNNLEVEIDKSLSLLQMDELKCRKRVLRRLEFCTESDVITLKGRVACEISSADELLLTELLFSG
;
A
#
# COMPACT_ATOMS: atom_id res chain seq x y z
N GLY A 1 -12.05 -34.36 13.47
CA GLY A 1 -12.76 -33.23 12.85
C GLY A 1 -13.87 -33.70 11.92
N GLN A 2 -14.84 -32.83 11.65
CA GLN A 2 -15.86 -33.00 10.61
C GLN A 2 -15.34 -32.37 9.31
N MET A 3 -15.53 -33.05 8.17
CA MET A 3 -15.16 -32.51 6.86
C MET A 3 -16.31 -31.65 6.34
N VAL A 4 -16.01 -30.42 5.92
CA VAL A 4 -17.01 -29.43 5.48
C VAL A 4 -16.50 -28.76 4.20
N ILE A 5 -17.42 -28.53 3.26
CA ILE A 5 -17.12 -27.77 2.04
C ILE A 5 -17.25 -26.29 2.37
N ILE A 6 -16.16 -25.54 2.13
CA ILE A 6 -16.11 -24.10 2.35
C ILE A 6 -15.76 -23.39 1.05
N THR A 7 -16.35 -22.22 0.82
CA THR A 7 -16.00 -21.35 -0.31
C THR A 7 -15.08 -20.25 0.21
N MET A 8 -13.93 -20.04 -0.44
CA MET A 8 -12.95 -19.03 -0.04
C MET A 8 -12.27 -18.39 -1.26
N SER A 9 -11.66 -17.21 -1.04
CA SER A 9 -10.83 -16.54 -2.04
C SER A 9 -9.52 -17.29 -2.26
N HIS A 10 -8.99 -17.24 -3.48
CA HIS A 10 -7.66 -17.78 -3.80
C HIS A 10 -6.54 -17.11 -2.99
N THR A 11 -6.74 -15.86 -2.55
CA THR A 11 -5.78 -15.13 -1.69
C THR A 11 -5.63 -15.74 -0.28
N SER A 12 -6.57 -16.60 0.14
CA SER A 12 -6.51 -17.31 1.41
C SER A 12 -5.67 -18.59 1.35
N ILE A 13 -5.22 -18.98 0.16
CA ILE A 13 -4.39 -20.16 -0.05
C ILE A 13 -2.94 -19.78 0.22
N LEU A 14 -2.36 -20.29 1.30
CA LEU A 14 -0.96 -20.05 1.65
C LEU A 14 -0.01 -20.92 0.84
N GLN A 15 -0.32 -22.22 0.74
CA GLN A 15 0.54 -23.23 0.11
C GLN A 15 -0.32 -24.28 -0.61
N LEU A 16 0.24 -24.87 -1.66
CA LEU A 16 -0.35 -25.98 -2.39
C LEU A 16 0.57 -27.20 -2.28
N SER A 17 -0.02 -28.36 -2.05
CA SER A 17 0.68 -29.64 -2.13
C SER A 17 0.71 -30.14 -3.58
N SER A 18 1.73 -30.91 -3.92
CA SER A 18 1.80 -31.66 -5.18
C SER A 18 0.93 -32.92 -5.19
N VAL A 19 0.43 -33.36 -4.04
CA VAL A 19 -0.42 -34.56 -3.89
C VAL A 19 -1.88 -34.18 -4.11
N CYS A 20 -2.58 -34.94 -4.96
CA CYS A 20 -4.01 -34.79 -5.19
C CYS A 20 -4.77 -36.01 -4.64
N VAL A 21 -5.80 -35.77 -3.84
CA VAL A 21 -6.71 -36.81 -3.36
C VAL A 21 -7.81 -37.00 -4.41
N VAL A 22 -8.10 -38.24 -4.79
CA VAL A 22 -9.22 -38.55 -5.69
C VAL A 22 -10.51 -38.45 -4.89
N LEU A 23 -11.38 -37.52 -5.28
CA LEU A 23 -12.64 -37.26 -4.60
C LEU A 23 -13.84 -37.76 -5.44
N PRO A 24 -14.92 -38.22 -4.79
CA PRO A 24 -16.20 -38.49 -5.45
C PRO A 24 -16.76 -37.24 -6.17
N ARG A 25 -17.55 -37.45 -7.23
CA ARG A 25 -18.10 -36.36 -8.05
C ARG A 25 -19.07 -35.44 -7.31
N ASP A 26 -19.82 -35.97 -6.34
CA ASP A 26 -20.77 -35.19 -5.53
C ASP A 26 -20.49 -35.41 -4.04
N LEU A 27 -20.07 -34.36 -3.35
CA LEU A 27 -19.71 -34.38 -1.93
C LEU A 27 -20.86 -33.94 -1.01
N ARG A 28 -22.09 -33.73 -1.55
CA ARG A 28 -23.26 -33.37 -0.73
C ARG A 28 -23.87 -34.55 0.02
N VAL A 29 -23.61 -35.77 -0.45
CA VAL A 29 -24.10 -37.02 0.15
C VAL A 29 -23.17 -37.44 1.29
N GLU A 30 -23.72 -37.79 2.46
CA GLU A 30 -22.92 -38.15 3.64
C GLU A 30 -21.98 -39.34 3.40
N ASP A 31 -22.41 -40.36 2.65
CA ASP A 31 -21.58 -41.52 2.31
C ASP A 31 -20.36 -41.14 1.47
N ASN A 32 -20.55 -40.22 0.51
CA ASN A 32 -19.46 -39.70 -0.32
C ASN A 32 -18.50 -38.83 0.50
N MET A 33 -19.03 -38.04 1.44
CA MET A 33 -18.21 -37.26 2.38
C MET A 33 -17.38 -38.17 3.30
N THR A 34 -17.97 -39.27 3.75
CA THR A 34 -17.27 -40.27 4.57
C THR A 34 -16.15 -40.95 3.79
N THR A 35 -16.40 -41.28 2.51
CA THR A 35 -15.40 -41.84 1.61
C THR A 35 -14.25 -40.86 1.35
N ALA A 36 -14.56 -39.58 1.09
CA ALA A 36 -13.56 -38.52 0.93
C ALA A 36 -12.71 -38.34 2.19
N LYS A 37 -13.33 -38.40 3.37
CA LYS A 37 -12.63 -38.32 4.66
C LYS A 37 -11.70 -39.50 4.87
N MET A 38 -12.11 -40.71 4.51
CA MET A 38 -11.25 -41.91 4.58
C MET A 38 -10.05 -41.79 3.62
N ALA A 39 -10.29 -41.36 2.38
CA ALA A 39 -9.23 -41.15 1.39
C ALA A 39 -8.23 -40.07 1.85
N TYR A 40 -8.71 -38.97 2.43
CA TYR A 40 -7.84 -37.95 3.03
C TYR A 40 -7.02 -38.53 4.19
N LYS A 41 -7.65 -39.29 5.09
CA LYS A 41 -6.96 -39.88 6.26
C LYS A 41 -5.87 -40.87 5.85
N GLU A 42 -6.10 -41.67 4.82
CA GLU A 42 -5.08 -42.58 4.27
C GLU A 42 -3.86 -41.80 3.75
N VAL A 43 -4.09 -40.69 3.04
CA VAL A 43 -3.01 -39.83 2.55
C VAL A 43 -2.30 -39.14 3.71
N GLU A 44 -3.04 -38.63 4.69
CA GLU A 44 -2.48 -38.02 5.90
C GLU A 44 -1.60 -39.00 6.70
N GLU A 45 -2.06 -40.25 6.88
CA GLU A 45 -1.29 -41.32 7.54
C GLU A 45 -0.02 -41.69 6.75
N ARG A 46 -0.13 -41.75 5.42
CA ARG A 46 1.00 -42.07 4.53
C ARG A 46 2.10 -41.01 4.56
N PHE A 47 1.73 -39.74 4.64
CA PHE A 47 2.66 -38.61 4.67
C PHE A 47 2.96 -38.09 6.08
N LYS A 48 2.36 -38.68 7.13
CA LYS A 48 2.49 -38.25 8.53
C LYS A 48 2.18 -36.76 8.74
N GLY A 49 1.28 -36.20 7.93
CA GLY A 49 0.93 -34.77 7.94
C GLY A 49 1.93 -33.84 7.24
N GLU A 50 3.08 -34.34 6.76
CA GLU A 50 4.06 -33.55 5.99
C GLU A 50 3.85 -33.75 4.49
N PHE A 51 3.09 -32.84 3.88
CA PHE A 51 2.81 -32.90 2.45
C PHE A 51 3.91 -32.21 1.62
N PRO A 52 4.38 -32.83 0.52
CA PRO A 52 5.38 -32.20 -0.34
C PRO A 52 4.78 -30.97 -1.03
N LEU A 53 5.38 -29.81 -0.75
CA LEU A 53 4.99 -28.53 -1.33
C LEU A 53 5.18 -28.53 -2.85
N LEU A 54 4.29 -27.82 -3.51
CA LEU A 54 4.33 -27.63 -4.94
C LEU A 54 5.41 -26.61 -5.31
N ASP A 55 6.31 -27.01 -6.21
CA ASP A 55 7.33 -26.15 -6.81
C ASP A 55 6.73 -25.34 -7.98
N PRO A 56 6.66 -24.00 -7.87
CA PRO A 56 6.07 -23.16 -8.91
C PRO A 56 6.79 -23.24 -10.26
N LEU A 57 8.12 -23.36 -10.26
CA LEU A 57 8.92 -23.39 -11.49
C LEU A 57 8.75 -24.69 -12.26
N LYS A 58 8.56 -25.81 -11.55
CA LYS A 58 8.38 -27.13 -12.18
C LYS A 58 6.99 -27.31 -12.79
N MET A 59 5.95 -26.65 -12.26
CA MET A 59 4.57 -26.86 -12.71
C MET A 59 4.09 -25.81 -13.73
N ILE A 60 4.53 -24.55 -13.61
CA ILE A 60 4.10 -23.49 -14.53
C ILE A 60 4.93 -23.60 -15.82
N ARG A 61 4.38 -24.28 -16.84
CA ARG A 61 5.02 -24.46 -18.16
C ARG A 61 5.48 -23.14 -18.81
N ASN A 62 4.90 -22.02 -18.40
CA ASN A 62 5.30 -20.67 -18.81
C ASN A 62 5.94 -19.93 -17.63
N SER A 63 7.03 -20.48 -17.07
CA SER A 63 7.79 -19.84 -15.99
C SER A 63 8.16 -18.43 -16.41
N THR A 64 7.49 -17.46 -15.78
CA THR A 64 7.79 -16.04 -15.98
C THR A 64 9.21 -15.81 -15.47
N PRO A 65 10.09 -15.11 -16.22
CA PRO A 65 11.47 -14.84 -15.79
C PRO A 65 11.53 -14.18 -14.40
N ARG A 66 10.48 -13.47 -14.00
CA ARG A 66 10.32 -12.87 -12.67
C ARG A 66 10.31 -13.88 -11.52
N ILE A 67 9.74 -15.07 -11.68
CA ILE A 67 9.67 -16.08 -10.59
C ILE A 67 11.07 -16.59 -10.28
N ALA A 68 11.87 -16.89 -11.30
CA ALA A 68 13.26 -17.32 -11.13
C ALA A 68 14.10 -16.27 -10.39
N VAL A 69 13.93 -14.98 -10.73
CA VAL A 69 14.61 -13.88 -10.01
C VAL A 69 14.19 -13.80 -8.54
N ILE A 70 12.90 -13.98 -8.24
CA ILE A 70 12.42 -13.96 -6.85
C ILE A 70 12.99 -15.14 -6.05
N GLU A 71 13.07 -16.33 -6.66
CA GLU A 71 13.67 -17.49 -5.99
C GLU A 71 15.18 -17.32 -5.74
N GLU A 72 15.91 -16.75 -6.69
CA GLU A 72 17.32 -16.39 -6.49
C GLU A 72 17.49 -15.37 -5.35
N GLN A 73 16.64 -14.35 -5.31
CA GLN A 73 16.62 -13.36 -4.23
C GLN A 73 16.31 -14.01 -2.88
N LEU A 74 15.30 -14.89 -2.83
CA LEU A 74 14.93 -15.62 -1.62
C LEU A 74 16.11 -16.46 -1.11
N ALA A 75 16.75 -17.24 -2.00
CA ALA A 75 17.93 -18.03 -1.65
C ALA A 75 19.08 -17.16 -1.12
N SER A 76 19.32 -16.01 -1.75
CA SER A 76 20.35 -15.06 -1.28
C SER A 76 20.03 -14.48 0.11
N LEU A 77 18.76 -14.19 0.39
CA LEU A 77 18.32 -13.68 1.69
C LEU A 77 18.42 -14.75 2.77
N GLU A 78 18.04 -15.99 2.46
CA GLU A 78 18.19 -17.12 3.38
C GLU A 78 19.66 -17.37 3.73
N GLN A 79 20.58 -17.30 2.76
CA GLN A 79 22.01 -17.42 3.03
C GLN A 79 22.51 -16.27 3.90
N ARG A 80 22.13 -15.04 3.60
CA ARG A 80 22.49 -13.87 4.44
C ARG A 80 21.96 -14.01 5.88
N ILE A 81 20.75 -14.52 6.06
CA ILE A 81 20.21 -14.81 7.39
C ILE A 81 21.02 -15.94 8.06
N LYS A 82 21.44 -16.95 7.30
CA LYS A 82 22.29 -18.04 7.81
C LYS A 82 23.62 -17.54 8.33
N ASP A 83 24.29 -16.70 7.55
CA ASP A 83 25.61 -16.15 7.82
C ASP A 83 25.61 -14.99 8.83
N HIS A 84 24.43 -14.48 9.22
CA HIS A 84 24.35 -13.34 10.12
C HIS A 84 24.68 -13.74 11.57
N ASN A 85 25.65 -13.05 12.16
CA ASN A 85 26.08 -13.20 13.57
C ASN A 85 24.98 -12.88 14.61
N ALA A 86 23.78 -12.50 14.18
CA ALA A 86 22.69 -12.12 15.08
C ALA A 86 22.16 -13.33 15.87
N LYS A 87 22.34 -14.53 15.31
CA LYS A 87 21.96 -15.80 15.94
C LYS A 87 22.77 -16.12 17.19
N GLU A 88 23.92 -15.48 17.37
CA GLU A 88 24.80 -15.67 18.52
C GLU A 88 24.29 -14.91 19.76
N PHE A 89 23.33 -13.99 19.60
CA PHE A 89 22.74 -13.25 20.71
C PHE A 89 21.61 -14.05 21.37
N GLU A 90 21.76 -14.32 22.67
CA GLU A 90 20.77 -15.04 23.48
C GLU A 90 19.45 -14.23 23.65
N ASP A 91 19.53 -12.89 23.62
CA ASP A 91 18.40 -11.96 23.68
C ASP A 91 18.08 -11.31 22.31
N LEU A 92 18.18 -12.06 21.21
CA LEU A 92 17.95 -11.53 19.86
C LEU A 92 16.54 -10.89 19.72
N ASP A 93 15.51 -11.57 20.20
CA ASP A 93 14.11 -11.12 20.04
C ASP A 93 13.87 -9.76 20.73
N LYS A 94 14.33 -9.60 21.98
CA LYS A 94 14.21 -8.33 22.70
C LYS A 94 14.98 -7.20 22.03
N ARG A 95 16.15 -7.50 21.45
CA ARG A 95 16.96 -6.52 20.70
C ARG A 95 16.27 -6.11 19.41
N LEU A 96 15.64 -7.04 18.71
CA LEU A 96 14.85 -6.75 17.52
C LEU A 96 13.63 -5.90 17.87
N GLU A 97 12.90 -6.20 18.95
CA GLU A 97 11.80 -5.37 19.43
C GLU A 97 12.26 -3.93 19.73
N THR A 98 13.40 -3.78 20.43
CA THR A 98 13.97 -2.47 20.74
C THR A 98 14.39 -1.71 19.47
N LEU A 99 14.96 -2.42 18.49
CA LEU A 99 15.33 -1.85 17.20
C LEU A 99 14.10 -1.38 16.42
N HIS A 100 13.04 -2.20 16.38
CA HIS A 100 11.79 -1.85 15.71
C HIS A 100 11.12 -0.63 16.35
N GLU A 101 11.13 -0.52 17.68
CA GLU A 101 10.59 0.65 18.36
C GLU A 101 11.42 1.90 18.06
N LYS A 102 12.76 1.78 18.04
CA LYS A 102 13.64 2.88 17.62
C LYS A 102 13.35 3.34 16.20
N ASP A 103 13.19 2.41 15.26
CA ASP A 103 12.91 2.74 13.85
C ASP A 103 11.53 3.40 13.68
N ARG A 104 10.53 2.95 14.45
CA ARG A 104 9.20 3.58 14.52
C ARG A 104 9.29 5.02 15.03
N LEU A 105 10.02 5.26 16.12
CA LEU A 105 10.21 6.61 16.67
C LEU A 105 10.95 7.54 15.70
N ILE A 106 11.92 7.02 14.94
CA ILE A 106 12.61 7.79 13.90
C ILE A 106 11.64 8.17 12.77
N ALA A 107 10.80 7.22 12.33
CA ALA A 107 9.79 7.51 11.31
C ALA A 107 8.77 8.56 11.79
N GLU A 108 8.32 8.46 13.04
CA GLU A 108 7.42 9.44 13.66
C GLU A 108 8.07 10.83 13.74
N ARG A 109 9.31 10.91 14.22
CA ARG A 109 10.07 12.17 14.24
C ARG A 109 10.17 12.79 12.84
N ASN A 110 10.53 12.01 11.82
CA ASN A 110 10.66 12.51 10.45
C ASN A 110 9.33 13.04 9.92
N ASN A 111 8.22 12.36 10.23
CA ASN A 111 6.89 12.82 9.83
C ASN A 111 6.54 14.14 10.52
N LEU A 112 6.82 14.26 11.81
CA LEU A 112 6.61 15.49 12.58
C LEU A 112 7.47 16.65 12.05
N GLU A 113 8.74 16.41 11.71
CA GLU A 113 9.61 17.40 11.08
C GLU A 113 8.99 17.92 9.76
N VAL A 114 8.49 17.02 8.92
CA VAL A 114 7.80 17.39 7.68
C VAL A 114 6.51 18.18 7.94
N GLU A 115 5.75 17.84 8.99
CA GLU A 115 4.53 18.59 9.36
C GLU A 115 4.84 19.98 9.91
N ILE A 116 5.90 20.11 10.71
CA ILE A 116 6.40 21.40 11.20
C ILE A 116 6.85 22.26 10.02
N ASP A 117 7.64 21.71 9.09
CA ASP A 117 8.09 22.43 7.90
C ASP A 117 6.92 22.88 7.03
N LYS A 118 5.89 22.03 6.86
CA LYS A 118 4.66 22.42 6.16
C LYS A 118 3.92 23.54 6.88
N SER A 119 3.86 23.51 8.21
CA SER A 119 3.16 24.52 9.02
C SER A 119 3.91 25.86 9.06
N LEU A 120 5.24 25.82 9.06
CA LEU A 120 6.11 27.00 9.06
C LEU A 120 6.33 27.57 7.65
N SER A 121 6.23 26.74 6.61
CA SER A 121 6.19 27.20 5.24
C SER A 121 5.03 28.19 5.12
N LEU A 122 5.34 29.42 4.70
CA LEU A 122 4.35 30.47 4.48
C LEU A 122 3.41 30.04 3.34
N LEU A 123 2.44 29.19 3.68
CA LEU A 123 1.65 28.37 2.76
C LEU A 123 0.89 29.21 1.73
N GLN A 124 0.63 30.47 2.07
CA GLN A 124 -0.12 31.41 1.24
C GLN A 124 0.75 32.32 0.39
N MET A 125 2.08 32.28 0.48
CA MET A 125 2.93 33.19 -0.32
C MET A 125 2.86 32.88 -1.81
N ASP A 126 2.82 31.60 -2.18
CA ASP A 126 2.70 31.22 -3.58
C ASP A 126 1.28 31.45 -4.12
N GLU A 127 0.26 31.21 -3.31
CA GLU A 127 -1.11 31.58 -3.66
C GLU A 127 -1.26 33.10 -3.83
N LEU A 128 -0.72 33.90 -2.91
CA LEU A 128 -0.72 35.36 -2.98
C LEU A 128 0.03 35.86 -4.23
N LYS A 129 1.18 35.27 -4.58
CA LYS A 129 1.89 35.59 -5.83
C LYS A 129 1.03 35.30 -7.07
N CYS A 130 0.35 34.14 -7.09
CA CYS A 130 -0.55 33.77 -8.18
C CYS A 130 -1.76 34.72 -8.29
N ARG A 131 -2.38 35.07 -7.16
CA ARG A 131 -3.50 36.05 -7.12
C ARG A 131 -3.04 37.44 -7.56
N LYS A 132 -1.90 37.92 -7.06
CA LYS A 132 -1.29 39.20 -7.52
C LYS A 132 -1.06 39.22 -9.03
N ARG A 133 -0.59 38.12 -9.62
CA ARG A 133 -0.40 38.01 -11.08
C ARG A 133 -1.72 38.23 -11.83
N VAL A 134 -2.82 37.64 -11.36
CA VAL A 134 -4.15 37.84 -11.96
C VAL A 134 -4.59 39.31 -11.82
N LEU A 135 -4.45 39.88 -10.62
CA LEU A 135 -4.84 41.28 -10.36
C LEU A 135 -4.05 42.29 -11.22
N ARG A 136 -2.75 42.04 -11.45
CA ARG A 136 -1.92 42.86 -12.34
C ARG A 136 -2.33 42.72 -13.80
N ARG A 137 -2.59 41.49 -14.26
CA ARG A 137 -3.00 41.23 -15.65
C ARG A 137 -4.37 41.82 -15.99
N LEU A 138 -5.26 41.91 -15.00
CA LEU A 138 -6.57 42.56 -15.12
C LEU A 138 -6.53 44.06 -14.76
N GLU A 139 -5.35 44.61 -14.49
CA GLU A 139 -5.13 46.03 -14.21
C GLU A 139 -5.84 46.55 -12.94
N PHE A 140 -6.14 45.69 -11.97
CA PHE A 140 -6.65 46.07 -10.63
C PHE A 140 -5.53 46.62 -9.74
N CYS A 141 -4.28 46.24 -10.03
CA CYS A 141 -3.08 46.85 -9.47
C CYS A 141 -1.96 46.95 -10.52
N THR A 142 -1.01 47.83 -10.28
CA THR A 142 0.18 48.01 -11.13
C THR A 142 1.23 46.93 -10.86
N GLU A 143 2.26 46.84 -11.71
CA GLU A 143 3.40 45.92 -11.51
C GLU A 143 4.14 46.14 -10.18
N SER A 144 4.09 47.35 -9.64
CA SER A 144 4.59 47.73 -8.31
C SER A 144 3.60 47.47 -7.17
N ASP A 145 2.54 46.69 -7.39
CA ASP A 145 1.47 46.39 -6.42
C ASP A 145 0.70 47.62 -5.91
N VAL A 146 0.72 48.73 -6.65
CA VAL A 146 -0.08 49.93 -6.32
C VAL A 146 -1.48 49.77 -6.89
N ILE A 147 -2.51 49.93 -6.06
CA ILE A 147 -3.93 49.81 -6.45
C ILE A 147 -4.33 50.84 -7.50
N THR A 148 -5.09 50.41 -8.51
CA THR A 148 -5.58 51.29 -9.59
C THR A 148 -7.00 51.78 -9.31
N LEU A 149 -7.63 52.48 -10.25
CA LEU A 149 -9.05 52.84 -10.14
C LEU A 149 -9.96 51.60 -10.17
N LYS A 150 -9.72 50.65 -11.10
CA LYS A 150 -10.42 49.35 -11.13
C LYS A 150 -10.32 48.64 -9.78
N GLY A 151 -9.12 48.57 -9.21
CA GLY A 151 -8.89 47.98 -7.89
C GLY A 151 -9.73 48.64 -6.78
N ARG A 152 -9.79 49.98 -6.76
CA ARG A 152 -10.60 50.71 -5.77
C ARG A 152 -12.09 50.44 -5.92
N VAL A 153 -12.62 50.38 -7.15
CA VAL A 153 -14.02 50.04 -7.39
C VAL A 153 -14.34 48.63 -6.92
N ALA A 154 -13.43 47.67 -7.18
CA ALA A 154 -13.55 46.30 -6.70
C ALA A 154 -13.64 46.22 -5.17
N CYS A 155 -12.83 47.03 -4.46
CA CYS A 155 -12.86 47.08 -2.99
C CYS A 155 -14.20 47.53 -2.40
N GLU A 156 -15.02 48.25 -3.16
CA GLU A 156 -16.35 48.70 -2.72
C GLU A 156 -17.47 47.66 -2.97
N ILE A 157 -17.17 46.57 -3.67
CA ILE A 157 -18.12 45.50 -3.97
C ILE A 157 -17.91 44.36 -2.97
N SER A 158 -18.88 44.13 -2.08
CA SER A 158 -18.83 43.06 -1.06
C SER A 158 -19.96 42.04 -1.18
N SER A 159 -20.94 42.30 -2.06
CA SER A 159 -22.17 41.50 -2.18
C SER A 159 -22.18 40.53 -3.36
N ALA A 160 -21.14 40.54 -4.20
CA ALA A 160 -21.00 39.73 -5.40
C ALA A 160 -19.51 39.53 -5.73
N ASP A 161 -19.19 38.80 -6.81
CA ASP A 161 -17.82 38.65 -7.32
C ASP A 161 -17.26 40.02 -7.74
N GLU A 162 -16.33 40.54 -6.94
CA GLU A 162 -15.77 41.87 -7.09
C GLU A 162 -14.98 42.05 -8.39
N LEU A 163 -14.32 41.00 -8.90
CA LEU A 163 -13.52 41.08 -10.13
C LEU A 163 -14.42 41.09 -11.35
N LEU A 164 -15.37 40.15 -11.43
CA LEU A 164 -16.26 40.03 -12.57
C LEU A 164 -17.15 41.28 -12.73
N LEU A 165 -17.73 41.76 -11.63
CA LEU A 165 -18.64 42.90 -11.68
C LEU A 165 -17.91 44.19 -12.02
N THR A 166 -16.67 44.36 -11.54
CA THR A 166 -15.82 45.48 -11.93
C THR A 166 -15.42 45.40 -13.41
N GLU A 167 -15.09 44.22 -13.94
CA GLU A 167 -14.80 44.07 -15.37
C GLU A 167 -16.01 44.43 -16.25
N LEU A 168 -17.21 44.02 -15.84
CA LEU A 168 -18.45 44.38 -16.55
C LEU A 168 -18.73 45.89 -16.51
N LEU A 169 -18.45 46.56 -15.39
CA LEU A 169 -18.61 48.01 -15.25
C LEU A 169 -17.64 48.82 -16.13
N PHE A 170 -16.39 48.35 -16.27
CA PHE A 170 -15.36 49.05 -17.04
C PHE A 170 -15.27 48.64 -18.52
N SER A 171 -15.89 47.51 -18.90
CA SER A 171 -15.98 47.04 -20.30
C SER A 171 -17.26 47.50 -21.01
N GLY A 172 -18.11 48.26 -20.31
CA GLY A 172 -19.33 48.87 -20.85
C GLY A 172 -19.07 50.18 -21.59
#